data_AF-A0A958GIB3-F1
#
_entry.id   AF-A0A958GIB3-F1
#
_cell.length_a   1.000
_cell.length_b   1.000
_cell.length_c   1.000
_cell.angle_alpha   90.00
_cell.angle_beta   90.00
_cell.angle_gamma   90.00
#
_symmetry.space_group_name_H-M   'P 1'
#
loop_
_entity.id
_entity.type
_entity.pdbx_description
1 polymer ?
#
loop_
_entity_poly.entity_id
_entity_poly.type
_entity_poly.pdbx_seq_one_letter_code
_entity_poly.pdbx_strand_id
1 'polypeptide(L)' 'DITANKADIPEGMTIMKVDYDTASALKDKYGVTYQHTFVQVDAEGNQLKKWNGGELDTIVDRAI' A
#
# COMPACT_ATOMS: atom_id res chain seq x y z
N ASP A 1 -11.65 8.33 -0.63
CA ASP A 1 -11.21 7.86 0.72
C ASP A 1 -11.28 6.33 0.75
N ILE A 2 -10.16 5.67 1.04
CA ILE A 2 -10.07 4.19 1.08
C ILE A 2 -11.03 3.60 2.12
N THR A 3 -11.22 4.29 3.25
CA THR A 3 -12.08 3.80 4.34
C THR A 3 -13.57 3.98 4.05
N ALA A 4 -13.92 4.94 3.20
CA ALA A 4 -15.29 5.18 2.76
C ALA A 4 -15.71 4.21 1.63
N ASN A 5 -14.75 3.75 0.81
CA ASN A 5 -15.00 2.96 -0.40
C ASN A 5 -14.59 1.48 -0.23
N LYS A 6 -14.79 0.91 0.97
CA LYS A 6 -14.41 -0.48 1.27
C LYS A 6 -15.07 -1.52 0.36
N ALA A 7 -16.25 -1.20 -0.18
CA ALA A 7 -16.99 -2.09 -1.07
C ALA A 7 -16.26 -2.32 -2.41
N ASP A 8 -15.36 -1.41 -2.81
CA ASP A 8 -14.63 -1.48 -4.07
C ASP A 8 -13.29 -2.24 -3.93
N ILE A 9 -12.95 -2.70 -2.71
CA ILE A 9 -11.75 -3.49 -2.46
C ILE A 9 -12.04 -4.96 -2.85
N PRO A 10 -11.28 -5.55 -3.78
CA PRO A 10 -11.48 -6.94 -4.19
C PRO A 10 -11.42 -7.93 -3.03
N GLU A 11 -12.22 -9.00 -3.10
CA GLU A 11 -12.12 -10.11 -2.16
C GLU A 11 -10.71 -10.70 -2.15
N GLY A 12 -10.17 -10.96 -0.95
CA GLY A 12 -8.80 -11.46 -0.77
C GLY A 12 -7.72 -10.38 -0.73
N MET A 13 -8.05 -9.10 -0.96
CA MET A 13 -7.10 -7.99 -0.80
C MET A 13 -7.11 -7.47 0.64
N THR A 14 -5.92 -7.34 1.24
CA THR A 14 -5.74 -6.71 2.55
C THR A 14 -4.98 -5.40 2.39
N ILE A 15 -5.54 -4.29 2.88
CA ILE A 15 -4.88 -2.98 2.90
C ILE A 15 -4.48 -2.65 4.34
N MET A 16 -3.20 -2.35 4.55
CA MET A 16 -2.66 -1.94 5.84
C MET A 16 -2.29 -0.45 5.80
N LYS A 17 -2.84 0.33 6.73
CA LYS A 17 -2.39 1.71 6.96
C LYS A 17 -1.20 1.67 7.91
N VAL A 18 -0.07 2.21 7.45
CA VAL A 18 1.17 2.30 8.23
C VAL A 18 1.48 3.77 8.49
N ASP A 19 1.87 4.08 9.72
CA ASP A 19 2.35 5.41 10.08
C ASP A 19 3.80 5.59 9.60
N TYR A 20 4.00 6.56 8.71
CA TYR A 20 5.29 6.83 8.09
C TYR A 20 6.35 7.24 9.11
N ASP A 21 5.99 8.01 10.13
CA ASP A 21 6.98 8.59 11.05
C ASP A 21 7.57 7.53 11.97
N THR A 22 6.76 6.54 12.36
CA THR A 22 7.15 5.49 13.32
C THR A 22 7.63 4.19 12.66
N ALA A 23 7.28 3.91 11.41
CA ALA A 23 7.60 2.65 10.75
C ALA A 23 9.01 2.60 10.12
N SER A 24 10.06 2.87 10.90
CA SER A 24 11.46 2.88 10.42
C SER A 24 11.87 1.58 9.71
N ALA A 25 11.63 0.42 10.31
CA ALA A 25 12.02 -0.87 9.73
C ALA A 25 11.33 -1.18 8.40
N LEU A 26 10.05 -0.79 8.23
CA LEU A 26 9.33 -0.98 6.98
C LEU A 26 9.80 0.01 5.90
N LYS A 27 10.11 1.27 6.30
CA LYS A 27 10.71 2.25 5.38
C LYS A 27 12.03 1.75 4.83
N ASP A 28 12.89 1.21 5.70
CA ASP A 28 14.18 0.66 5.30
C ASP A 28 13.99 -0.58 4.42
N LYS A 29 13.14 -1.54 4.84
CA LYS A 29 12.89 -2.79 4.11
C LYS A 29 12.40 -2.54 2.68
N TYR A 30 11.50 -1.58 2.48
CA TYR A 30 10.90 -1.31 1.18
C TYR A 30 11.47 -0.06 0.48
N GLY A 31 12.50 0.57 1.04
CA GLY A 31 13.13 1.78 0.52
C GLY A 31 12.13 2.92 0.31
N VAL A 32 11.30 3.19 1.32
CA VAL A 32 10.30 4.28 1.28
C VAL A 32 10.94 5.56 1.81
N THR A 33 11.06 6.58 0.95
CA THR A 33 11.75 7.84 1.26
C THR A 33 10.84 9.06 1.30
N TYR A 34 9.55 8.89 1.01
CA TYR A 34 8.54 9.95 0.98
C TYR A 34 7.24 9.47 1.62
N GLN A 35 6.44 10.41 2.14
CA GLN A 35 5.08 10.09 2.58
C GLN A 35 4.16 9.77 1.38
N HIS A 36 3.03 9.14 1.66
CA HIS A 36 2.04 8.72 0.66
C HIS A 36 2.58 7.71 -0.37
N THR A 37 3.38 6.75 0.08
CA THR A 37 3.85 5.62 -0.74
C THR A 37 3.00 4.38 -0.48
N PHE A 38 2.67 3.68 -1.56
CA PHE A 38 2.05 2.36 -1.52
C PHE A 38 3.06 1.30 -1.89
N VAL A 39 3.03 0.20 -1.13
CA VAL A 39 3.87 -0.99 -1.37
C VAL A 39 2.92 -2.18 -1.45
N GLN A 40 2.88 -2.83 -2.61
CA GLN A 40 2.20 -4.11 -2.77
C GLN A 40 3.18 -5.23 -2.45
N VAL A 41 2.74 -6.17 -1.61
CA VAL A 41 3.54 -7.32 -1.21
C VAL A 41 2.79 -8.62 -1.46
N ASP A 42 3.52 -9.71 -1.62
CA ASP A 42 2.95 -11.05 -1.59
C ASP A 42 2.66 -11.52 -0.14
N ALA A 43 2.16 -12.75 0.00
CA ALA A 43 1.82 -13.33 1.30
C ALA A 43 3.04 -13.51 2.24
N GLU A 44 4.26 -13.53 1.71
CA GLU A 44 5.51 -13.64 2.46
C GLU A 44 6.10 -12.25 2.80
N GLY A 45 5.49 -11.18 2.30
CA GLY A 45 5.94 -9.82 2.48
C GLY A 45 7.05 -9.41 1.50
N ASN A 46 7.26 -10.14 0.40
CA ASN A 46 8.16 -9.72 -0.66
C ASN A 46 7.51 -8.61 -1.48
N GLN A 47 8.27 -7.58 -1.84
CA GLN A 47 7.75 -6.46 -2.62
C GLN A 47 7.44 -6.88 -4.06
N LEU A 48 6.20 -6.68 -4.49
CA LEU A 48 5.77 -6.87 -5.88
C LEU A 48 5.83 -5.55 -6.67
N LYS A 49 5.25 -4.49 -6.11
CA LYS A 49 5.17 -3.16 -6.73
C LYS A 49 5.28 -2.06 -5.67
N LYS A 50 5.77 -0.89 -6.08
CA LYS A 50 5.84 0.32 -5.25
C LYS A 50 5.55 1.56 -6.08
N TRP A 51 4.71 2.46 -5.56
CA TRP A 51 4.39 3.73 -6.22
C TRP A 51 4.05 4.83 -5.21
N ASN A 52 4.14 6.08 -5.65
CA ASN A 52 3.83 7.24 -4.83
C ASN A 52 2.49 7.85 -5.25
N GLY A 53 1.69 8.25 -4.26
CA GLY A 53 0.37 8.85 -4.46
C GLY A 53 -0.66 7.93 -5.08
N GLY A 54 -1.84 8.49 -5.34
CA GLY A 54 -2.98 7.79 -5.93
C GLY A 54 -4.19 7.71 -4.99
N GLU A 55 -5.37 7.60 -5.59
CA GLU A 55 -6.62 7.30 -4.89
C GLU A 55 -6.93 5.80 -4.96
N LEU A 56 -8.05 5.35 -4.38
CA LEU A 56 -8.37 3.93 -4.29
C LEU A 56 -8.48 3.26 -5.66
N ASP A 57 -9.03 3.95 -6.65
CA ASP A 57 -9.11 3.48 -8.04
C ASP A 57 -7.72 3.14 -8.59
N THR A 58 -6.76 4.02 -8.37
CA THR A 58 -5.38 3.92 -8.82
C THR A 58 -4.67 2.77 -8.10
N ILE A 59 -5.02 2.52 -6.84
CA ILE A 59 -4.48 1.40 -6.06
C ILE A 59 -5.01 0.08 -6.61
N VAL A 60 -6.32 -0.02 -6.83
CA VAL A 60 -6.97 -1.25 -7.34
C VAL A 60 -6.46 -1.56 -8.75
N ASP A 61 -6.46 -0.58 -9.65
CA ASP A 61 -5.98 -0.73 -11.03
C ASP A 61 -4.51 -1.17 -11.11
N ARG A 62 -3.66 -0.72 -10.17
CA ARG A 62 -2.25 -1.09 -10.14
C ARG A 62 -1.97 -2.40 -9.42
N ALA A 63 -2.86 -2.82 -8.54
CA ALA A 63 -2.72 -4.04 -7.77
C ALA A 63 -3.13 -5.30 -8.56
N ILE A 64 -4.01 -5.14 -9.54
CA ILE A 64 -4.41 -6.17 -10.52
C ILE A 64 -3.40 -6.18 -11.69
#